data_AF-A0A0B7NCM2-F1
#
_entry.id   AF-A0A0B7NCM2-F1
#
_cell.length_a   1.000
_cell.length_b   1.000
_cell.length_c   1.000
_cell.angle_alpha   90.00
_cell.angle_beta   90.00
_cell.angle_gamma   90.00
#
_symmetry.space_group_name_H-M   'P 1'
#
loop_
_entity.id
_entity.type
_entity.pdbx_description
1 polymer ?
#
loop_
_entity_poly.entity_id
_entity_poly.type
_entity_poly.pdbx_seq_one_letter_code
_entity_poly.pdbx_strand_id
1 'polypeptide(L)'
;MSSQQTNSIDDELFQFYIQYHLRLIKKSMLIWGDNSEKNIIVNILNNCQYVEGDMLRSVMSEIFDNSTLNFTHRKDDILKITGEIAVFSEKNTNAEQSSESIVEGTEPIHSDSSYEQPKVKRTRTLAANTRTSTPRKLEDSLGKQGVSKLLQKVLSKSAPKEIDCMVKYKERSRYVFHTRMKTLCDNIKINYTFPGEDVSADTPNCTFDIRYPFSIKTVLGQCQLNLTSYQLGKLREKEEQHLPTKMVRDNYAKYHSSLKKCLDNPTLTFGGYARYCKIIINVVERLGVYPLFFPEVLPPSAFKKMAYDDFSMVLEYLDERFSDFKDIARFDDNGHLILAEKAGSSDYSDESDAYRSRFLRNKCNYRKQRKRI
;
A
#
# COMPACT_ATOMS: atom_id res chain seq x y z
N MET A 1 -4.22 -45.04 -35.24
CA MET A 1 -3.10 -44.20 -34.79
C MET A 1 -3.20 -42.87 -35.53
N SER A 2 -3.59 -41.81 -34.83
CA SER A 2 -3.77 -40.49 -35.44
C SER A 2 -2.43 -39.76 -35.37
N SER A 3 -1.78 -39.55 -36.51
CA SER A 3 -0.61 -38.70 -36.62
C SER A 3 -1.02 -37.27 -36.32
N GLN A 4 -0.69 -36.77 -35.13
CA GLN A 4 -0.76 -35.34 -34.85
C GLN A 4 0.16 -34.62 -35.82
N GLN A 5 -0.42 -33.89 -36.76
CA GLN A 5 0.28 -32.92 -37.60
C GLN A 5 0.94 -31.90 -36.66
N THR A 6 2.24 -32.01 -36.47
CA THR A 6 3.03 -30.98 -35.81
C THR A 6 3.15 -29.82 -36.79
N ASN A 7 2.24 -28.85 -36.69
CA ASN A 7 2.39 -27.59 -37.40
C ASN A 7 3.70 -26.95 -36.90
N SER A 8 4.72 -26.91 -37.76
CA SER A 8 5.98 -26.24 -37.46
C SER A 8 5.72 -24.77 -37.20
N ILE A 9 6.40 -24.19 -36.22
CA ILE A 9 6.30 -22.76 -35.95
C ILE A 9 6.96 -22.00 -37.11
N ASP A 10 6.26 -20.99 -37.61
CA ASP A 10 6.85 -19.99 -38.51
C ASP A 10 7.78 -19.10 -37.69
N ASP A 11 9.09 -19.25 -37.91
CA ASP A 11 10.11 -18.54 -37.16
C ASP A 11 10.05 -17.03 -37.35
N GLU A 12 9.66 -16.53 -38.53
CA GLU A 12 9.52 -15.08 -38.75
C GLU A 12 8.37 -14.53 -37.91
N LEU A 13 7.22 -15.22 -37.94
CA LEU A 13 6.06 -14.83 -37.15
C LEU A 13 6.35 -14.90 -35.64
N PHE A 14 7.08 -15.93 -35.22
CA PHE A 14 7.51 -16.10 -33.83
C PHE A 14 8.43 -14.96 -33.38
N GLN A 15 9.41 -14.57 -34.21
CA GLN A 15 10.30 -13.44 -33.93
C GLN A 15 9.53 -12.13 -33.81
N PHE A 16 8.57 -11.88 -34.72
CA PHE A 16 7.69 -10.71 -34.62
C PHE A 16 6.87 -10.69 -33.32
N TYR A 17 6.35 -11.85 -32.91
CA TYR A 17 5.60 -11.99 -31.67
C TYR A 17 6.48 -11.69 -30.44
N ILE A 18 7.69 -12.26 -30.37
CA ILE A 18 8.64 -11.99 -29.27
C ILE A 18 8.99 -10.50 -29.22
N GLN A 19 9.31 -9.87 -30.36
CA GLN A 19 9.64 -8.45 -30.41
C GLN A 19 8.45 -7.56 -30.01
N TYR A 20 7.24 -7.91 -30.42
CA TYR A 20 6.02 -7.22 -30.02
C TYR A 20 5.82 -7.29 -28.50
N HIS A 21 5.93 -8.48 -27.91
CA HIS A 21 5.81 -8.67 -26.46
C HIS A 21 6.94 -7.98 -25.68
N LEU A 22 8.16 -8.00 -26.19
CA LEU A 22 9.30 -7.31 -25.60
C LEU A 22 9.08 -5.79 -25.58
N ARG A 23 8.55 -5.22 -26.68
CA ARG A 23 8.17 -3.81 -26.74
C ARG A 23 7.03 -3.50 -25.78
N LEU A 24 6.01 -4.36 -25.73
CA LEU A 24 4.91 -4.22 -24.78
C LEU A 24 5.44 -4.22 -23.35
N ILE A 25 6.28 -5.16 -22.94
CA ILE A 25 6.81 -5.27 -21.57
C ILE A 25 7.76 -4.11 -21.24
N LYS A 26 8.65 -3.72 -22.16
CA LYS A 26 9.54 -2.57 -21.96
C LYS A 26 8.74 -1.28 -21.77
N LYS A 27 7.71 -1.05 -22.58
CA LYS A 27 6.81 0.11 -22.49
C LYS A 27 5.77 0.00 -21.37
N SER A 28 5.48 -1.21 -20.94
CA SER A 28 4.47 -1.49 -19.93
C SER A 28 4.91 -0.98 -18.56
N MET A 29 4.02 -0.21 -17.95
CA MET A 29 4.03 0.10 -16.52
C MET A 29 3.20 -0.90 -15.70
N LEU A 30 2.86 -2.07 -16.23
CA LEU A 30 2.19 -3.13 -15.46
C LEU A 30 2.95 -3.41 -14.16
N ILE A 31 2.18 -3.87 -13.18
CA ILE A 31 2.58 -4.02 -11.78
C ILE A 31 3.52 -5.23 -11.67
N TRP A 32 4.78 -5.01 -12.00
CA TRP A 32 5.86 -5.87 -11.52
C TRP A 32 6.04 -5.54 -10.05
N GLY A 33 5.95 -6.56 -9.18
CA GLY A 33 6.12 -6.38 -7.74
C GLY A 33 7.54 -5.92 -7.37
N ASP A 34 8.50 -6.16 -8.28
CA ASP A 34 9.88 -5.72 -8.23
C ASP A 34 10.37 -5.43 -9.66
N ASN A 35 11.17 -4.38 -9.84
CA ASN A 35 11.87 -4.12 -11.11
C ASN A 35 12.79 -5.28 -11.51
N SER A 36 13.26 -6.09 -10.54
CA SER A 36 14.03 -7.31 -10.80
C SER A 36 13.24 -8.32 -11.63
N GLU A 37 11.96 -8.53 -11.34
CA GLU A 37 11.09 -9.47 -12.06
C GLU A 37 10.88 -9.02 -13.51
N LYS A 38 10.61 -7.71 -13.70
CA LYS A 38 10.54 -7.11 -15.04
C LYS A 38 11.83 -7.35 -15.81
N ASN A 39 12.98 -7.13 -15.18
CA ASN A 39 14.28 -7.31 -15.81
C ASN A 39 14.56 -8.78 -16.16
N ILE A 40 14.16 -9.72 -15.30
CA ILE A 40 14.26 -11.16 -15.55
C ILE A 40 13.43 -11.54 -16.78
N ILE A 41 12.17 -11.11 -16.87
CA ILE A 41 11.32 -11.43 -18.02
C ILE A 41 11.84 -10.77 -19.31
N VAL A 42 12.30 -9.52 -19.24
CA VAL A 42 12.96 -8.84 -20.38
C VAL A 42 14.21 -9.61 -20.82
N ASN A 43 15.03 -10.11 -19.88
CA ASN A 43 16.21 -10.90 -20.20
C ASN A 43 15.84 -12.25 -20.82
N ILE A 44 14.84 -12.96 -20.28
CA ILE A 44 14.36 -14.22 -20.86
C ILE A 44 13.91 -14.00 -22.31
N LEU A 45 13.07 -13.00 -22.55
CA LEU A 45 12.56 -12.71 -23.90
C LEU A 45 13.65 -12.21 -24.87
N ASN A 46 14.62 -11.41 -24.40
CA ASN A 46 15.79 -11.02 -25.20
C ASN A 46 16.63 -12.25 -25.60
N ASN A 47 16.71 -13.29 -24.76
CA ASN A 47 17.45 -14.50 -25.11
C ASN A 47 16.63 -15.40 -26.05
N CYS A 48 15.30 -15.47 -25.88
CA CYS A 48 14.41 -16.23 -26.77
C CYS A 48 14.39 -15.71 -28.21
N GLN A 49 14.73 -14.45 -28.46
CA GLN A 49 14.78 -13.89 -29.82
C GLN A 49 15.88 -14.52 -30.70
N TYR A 50 16.81 -15.30 -30.13
CA TYR A 50 17.89 -15.94 -30.87
C TYR A 50 17.71 -17.46 -30.99
N VAL A 51 16.56 -17.98 -30.59
CA VAL A 51 16.25 -19.42 -30.57
C VAL A 51 15.12 -19.70 -31.57
N GLU A 52 15.23 -20.78 -32.33
CA GLU A 52 14.17 -21.27 -33.22
C GLU A 52 12.90 -21.60 -32.43
N GLY A 53 11.73 -21.26 -32.99
CA GLY A 53 10.46 -21.35 -32.28
C GLY A 53 10.12 -22.78 -31.85
N ASP A 54 10.37 -23.77 -32.72
CA ASP A 54 10.13 -25.18 -32.42
C ASP A 54 11.09 -25.71 -31.36
N MET A 55 12.35 -25.26 -31.35
CA MET A 55 13.32 -25.61 -30.32
C MET A 55 12.90 -25.03 -28.96
N LEU A 56 12.52 -23.76 -28.91
CA LEU A 56 12.06 -23.12 -27.68
C LEU A 56 10.77 -23.78 -27.18
N ARG A 57 9.84 -24.11 -28.07
CA ARG A 57 8.61 -24.84 -27.73
C ARG A 57 8.93 -26.18 -27.08
N SER A 58 9.84 -26.96 -27.68
CA SER A 58 10.26 -28.25 -27.13
C SER A 58 10.85 -28.10 -25.73
N VAL A 59 11.79 -27.17 -25.55
CA VAL A 59 12.45 -26.92 -24.26
C VAL A 59 11.46 -26.44 -23.20
N MET A 60 10.57 -25.51 -23.54
CA MET A 60 9.57 -25.00 -22.60
C MET A 60 8.53 -26.06 -22.24
N SER A 61 8.06 -26.85 -23.21
CA SER A 61 7.19 -28.00 -22.95
C SER A 61 7.83 -28.98 -21.98
N GLU A 62 9.10 -29.34 -22.20
CA GLU A 62 9.84 -30.22 -21.30
C GLU A 62 10.00 -29.62 -19.88
N ILE A 63 10.30 -28.32 -19.77
CA ILE A 63 10.37 -27.62 -18.48
C ILE A 63 9.02 -27.66 -17.76
N PHE A 64 7.92 -27.36 -18.45
CA PHE A 64 6.59 -27.36 -17.85
C PHE A 64 6.15 -28.76 -17.43
N ASP A 65 6.36 -29.76 -18.28
CA ASP A 65 6.04 -31.17 -17.98
C ASP A 65 6.83 -31.64 -16.75
N ASN A 66 8.14 -31.35 -16.68
CA ASN A 66 8.97 -31.70 -15.53
C ASN A 66 8.67 -30.87 -14.26
N SER A 67 8.19 -29.63 -14.41
CA SER A 67 7.80 -28.80 -13.28
C SER A 67 6.55 -29.32 -12.56
N THR A 68 5.63 -29.95 -13.30
CA THR A 68 4.40 -30.55 -12.74
C THR A 68 4.66 -31.90 -12.05
N LEU A 69 5.63 -32.66 -12.53
CA LEU A 69 6.07 -33.93 -11.93
C LEU A 69 6.74 -33.72 -10.55
N ASN A 70 7.52 -32.65 -10.37
CA ASN A 70 8.20 -32.37 -9.11
C ASN A 70 7.31 -31.78 -8.00
N PHE A 71 6.11 -31.28 -8.35
CA PHE A 71 5.15 -30.76 -7.36
C PHE A 71 4.22 -31.83 -6.79
N THR A 72 4.06 -32.96 -7.48
CA THR A 72 3.15 -34.04 -7.08
C THR A 72 3.81 -35.10 -6.18
N HIS A 73 5.15 -35.23 -6.19
CA HIS A 73 5.85 -36.23 -5.36
C HIS A 73 6.30 -35.78 -3.98
N ARG A 74 6.09 -34.52 -3.57
CA ARG A 74 6.56 -34.03 -2.26
C ARG A 74 5.59 -34.21 -1.08
N LYS A 75 4.45 -34.90 -1.28
CA LYS A 75 3.50 -35.20 -0.19
C LYS A 75 3.78 -36.53 0.52
N ASP A 76 4.43 -37.48 -0.13
CA ASP A 76 4.64 -38.82 0.46
C ASP A 76 5.99 -38.99 1.18
N ASP A 77 6.99 -38.17 0.86
CA ASP A 77 8.30 -38.24 1.54
C ASP A 77 8.38 -37.47 2.86
N ILE A 78 7.42 -36.56 3.14
CA ILE A 78 7.32 -35.88 4.44
C ILE A 78 6.69 -36.79 5.50
N LEU A 79 6.01 -37.87 5.09
CA LEU A 79 5.42 -38.87 5.98
C LEU A 79 6.37 -40.00 6.39
N LYS A 80 7.59 -40.06 5.83
CA LYS A 80 8.62 -41.06 6.21
C LYS A 80 9.69 -40.54 7.17
N ILE A 81 9.82 -39.22 7.36
CA ILE A 81 10.82 -38.64 8.28
C ILE A 81 10.30 -38.55 9.74
N THR A 82 9.00 -38.74 9.97
CA THR A 82 8.38 -38.75 11.31
C THR A 82 8.20 -40.15 11.92
N GLY A 83 8.86 -41.17 11.38
CA GLY A 83 8.69 -42.57 11.79
C GLY A 83 9.83 -43.21 12.59
N GLU A 84 11.02 -42.61 12.68
CA GLU A 84 12.17 -43.20 13.39
C GLU A 84 12.90 -42.15 14.24
N ILE A 85 12.34 -41.85 15.42
CA ILE A 85 13.15 -41.44 16.58
C ILE A 85 12.93 -42.49 17.65
N ALA A 86 13.61 -43.62 17.45
CA ALA A 86 13.82 -44.61 18.49
C ALA A 86 14.93 -44.12 19.42
N VAL A 87 14.51 -43.87 20.66
CA VAL A 87 15.28 -43.93 21.91
C VAL A 87 16.69 -44.53 21.76
N PHE A 88 17.72 -43.70 21.99
CA PHE A 88 18.97 -44.18 22.57
C PHE A 88 19.38 -43.30 23.75
N SER A 89 19.22 -43.89 24.93
CA SER A 89 19.79 -43.54 26.21
C SER A 89 21.19 -44.14 26.29
N GLU A 90 22.19 -43.36 26.71
CA GLU A 90 23.08 -43.63 27.86
C GLU A 90 24.43 -42.88 27.80
N LYS A 91 24.69 -42.15 28.90
CA LYS A 91 25.89 -42.09 29.75
C LYS A 91 27.27 -41.69 29.18
N ASN A 92 27.73 -40.56 29.72
CA ASN A 92 28.96 -40.34 30.50
C ASN A 92 30.30 -40.87 29.99
N THR A 93 31.27 -39.96 29.86
CA THR A 93 32.48 -40.00 30.73
C THR A 93 33.15 -38.62 30.83
N ASN A 94 33.54 -38.29 32.07
CA ASN A 94 34.21 -37.06 32.53
C ASN A 94 35.72 -37.03 32.21
N ALA A 95 36.30 -35.81 32.20
CA ALA A 95 37.51 -35.42 32.95
C ALA A 95 37.69 -33.89 32.76
N GLU A 96 37.47 -33.05 33.78
CA GLU A 96 38.49 -32.54 34.73
C GLU A 96 39.60 -31.73 34.02
N GLN A 97 40.01 -30.51 34.41
CA GLN A 97 40.16 -29.95 35.77
C GLN A 97 40.52 -28.45 35.73
N SER A 98 40.10 -27.71 36.77
CA SER A 98 40.81 -26.61 37.49
C SER A 98 41.10 -25.26 36.78
N SER A 99 41.01 -24.07 37.40
CA SER A 99 41.05 -23.69 38.82
C SER A 99 40.32 -22.36 39.13
N GLU A 100 39.97 -22.24 40.41
CA GLU A 100 39.39 -21.12 41.18
C GLU A 100 40.27 -19.87 41.29
N SER A 101 39.65 -18.71 41.63
CA SER A 101 39.94 -18.05 42.92
C SER A 101 38.89 -17.00 43.31
N ILE A 102 38.40 -17.15 44.54
CA ILE A 102 37.50 -16.32 45.36
C ILE A 102 38.28 -15.23 46.10
N VAL A 103 37.67 -14.05 46.38
CA VAL A 103 37.78 -13.26 47.65
C VAL A 103 36.56 -12.31 47.76
N GLU A 104 35.45 -12.74 48.38
CA GLU A 104 34.92 -12.48 49.75
C GLU A 104 35.19 -11.17 50.52
N GLY A 105 34.11 -10.61 51.10
CA GLY A 105 34.05 -9.86 52.37
C GLY A 105 33.90 -8.33 52.27
N THR A 106 33.05 -7.60 53.02
CA THR A 106 32.15 -7.88 54.15
C THR A 106 31.27 -6.61 54.37
N GLU A 107 30.02 -6.77 54.83
CA GLU A 107 29.10 -5.72 55.36
C GLU A 107 29.60 -5.12 56.72
N PRO A 108 28.84 -4.37 57.59
CA PRO A 108 27.43 -3.88 57.54
C PRO A 108 27.17 -2.46 58.13
N ILE A 109 25.88 -2.04 58.16
CA ILE A 109 25.11 -1.50 59.31
C ILE A 109 24.05 -0.42 58.92
N HIS A 110 22.76 -0.78 59.14
CA HIS A 110 21.56 -0.04 59.65
C HIS A 110 21.17 1.34 59.03
N SER A 111 19.90 1.73 58.83
CA SER A 111 18.60 1.39 59.44
C SER A 111 17.40 1.91 58.61
N ASP A 112 16.27 1.21 58.77
CA ASP A 112 14.86 1.66 58.81
C ASP A 112 14.25 2.62 57.77
N SER A 113 13.22 2.14 57.07
CA SER A 113 11.91 2.81 56.99
C SER A 113 10.87 1.93 56.26
N SER A 114 9.96 1.37 57.07
CA SER A 114 8.53 1.09 56.85
C SER A 114 7.98 0.65 55.49
N TYR A 115 7.41 -0.56 55.54
CA TYR A 115 6.43 -1.17 54.65
C TYR A 115 5.13 -0.37 54.48
N GLU A 116 4.60 -0.33 53.25
CA GLU A 116 3.20 -0.71 52.98
C GLU A 116 3.09 -1.46 51.63
N GLN A 117 2.38 -2.59 51.68
CA GLN A 117 2.30 -3.63 50.65
C GLN A 117 1.35 -3.28 49.49
N PRO A 118 1.59 -3.76 48.26
CA PRO A 118 0.56 -3.88 47.24
C PRO A 118 -0.16 -5.24 47.36
N LYS A 119 -1.47 -5.21 47.67
CA LYS A 119 -2.34 -6.39 47.63
C LYS A 119 -2.62 -6.79 46.18
N VAL A 120 -2.14 -7.97 45.81
CA VAL A 120 -2.43 -8.68 44.57
C VAL A 120 -3.37 -9.87 44.86
N LYS A 121 -4.26 -10.12 43.89
CA LYS A 121 -5.13 -11.29 43.64
C LYS A 121 -6.59 -11.22 44.13
N ARG A 122 -7.49 -11.09 43.14
CA ARG A 122 -8.59 -12.07 43.00
C ARG A 122 -8.82 -12.41 41.53
N THR A 123 -8.43 -13.63 41.20
CA THR A 123 -8.74 -14.40 40.00
C THR A 123 -10.25 -14.60 39.91
N ARG A 124 -10.85 -14.36 38.75
CA ARG A 124 -12.11 -14.98 38.35
C ARG A 124 -12.06 -15.33 36.87
N THR A 125 -11.94 -16.63 36.63
CA THR A 125 -11.95 -17.28 35.33
C THR A 125 -13.39 -17.66 34.96
N LEU A 126 -13.68 -17.55 33.65
CA LEU A 126 -14.70 -18.25 32.86
C LEU A 126 -16.19 -17.85 32.97
N ALA A 127 -16.68 -17.24 31.88
CA ALA A 127 -17.75 -17.85 31.09
C ALA A 127 -17.50 -17.53 29.60
N ALA A 128 -17.12 -18.56 28.86
CA ALA A 128 -16.97 -18.54 27.41
C ALA A 128 -18.35 -18.63 26.76
N ASN A 129 -18.82 -17.56 26.12
CA ASN A 129 -19.92 -17.64 25.16
C ASN A 129 -19.31 -17.71 23.76
N THR A 130 -18.97 -18.93 23.34
CA THR A 130 -18.76 -19.28 21.93
C THR A 130 -20.07 -19.10 21.17
N ARG A 131 -20.26 -17.92 20.58
CA ARG A 131 -21.16 -17.75 19.44
C ARG A 131 -20.41 -18.24 18.21
N THR A 132 -20.75 -19.44 17.77
CA THR A 132 -20.47 -19.96 16.44
C THR A 132 -21.14 -19.04 15.41
N SER A 133 -20.39 -18.10 14.85
CA SER A 133 -20.80 -17.36 13.66
C SER A 133 -20.52 -18.23 12.44
N THR A 134 -21.56 -18.93 11.99
CA THR A 134 -21.61 -19.51 10.65
C THR A 134 -21.36 -18.42 9.60
N PRO A 135 -20.57 -18.69 8.54
CA PRO A 135 -20.40 -17.74 7.45
C PRO A 135 -21.71 -17.69 6.67
N ARG A 136 -22.51 -16.64 6.88
CA ARG A 136 -23.65 -16.35 6.02
C ARG A 136 -23.10 -15.94 4.65
N LYS A 137 -23.28 -16.83 3.67
CA LYS A 137 -23.20 -16.50 2.24
C LYS A 137 -24.05 -15.25 2.00
N LEU A 138 -23.37 -14.19 1.58
CA LEU A 138 -23.91 -12.85 1.37
C LEU A 138 -24.06 -12.60 -0.13
N GLU A 139 -24.71 -13.52 -0.85
CA GLU A 139 -24.76 -13.43 -2.33
C GLU A 139 -26.12 -12.99 -2.91
N ASP A 140 -27.23 -13.00 -2.18
CA ASP A 140 -28.55 -12.77 -2.81
C ASP A 140 -29.37 -11.56 -2.28
N SER A 141 -28.74 -10.52 -1.71
CA SER A 141 -29.52 -9.36 -1.20
C SER A 141 -28.99 -7.95 -1.53
N LEU A 142 -28.10 -7.82 -2.51
CA LEU A 142 -27.59 -6.52 -3.00
C LEU A 142 -28.47 -5.87 -4.09
N GLY A 143 -29.59 -6.49 -4.46
CA GLY A 143 -30.62 -5.84 -5.27
C GLY A 143 -31.44 -4.86 -4.43
N LYS A 144 -31.03 -3.58 -4.41
CA LYS A 144 -31.75 -2.42 -3.81
C LYS A 144 -31.60 -2.16 -2.31
N GLN A 145 -30.43 -2.43 -1.70
CA GLN A 145 -30.16 -1.95 -0.34
C GLN A 145 -29.67 -0.50 -0.33
N GLY A 146 -30.45 0.37 0.32
CA GLY A 146 -30.00 1.71 0.67
C GLY A 146 -28.70 1.66 1.46
N VAL A 147 -27.82 2.64 1.21
CA VAL A 147 -26.53 2.81 1.90
C VAL A 147 -26.72 2.65 3.40
N SER A 148 -26.08 1.63 3.98
CA SER A 148 -26.16 1.31 5.42
C SER A 148 -26.05 2.57 6.29
N LYS A 149 -26.84 2.66 7.36
CA LYS A 149 -26.81 3.81 8.30
C LYS A 149 -25.39 4.10 8.83
N LEU A 150 -24.52 3.09 8.87
CA LEU A 150 -23.11 3.20 9.22
C LEU A 150 -22.30 3.96 8.16
N LEU A 151 -22.46 3.60 6.88
CA LEU A 151 -21.83 4.30 5.75
C LEU A 151 -22.24 5.78 5.71
N GLN A 152 -23.50 6.10 6.05
CA GLN A 152 -24.00 7.47 6.11
C GLN A 152 -23.39 8.33 7.22
N LYS A 153 -22.85 7.74 8.29
CA LYS A 153 -22.16 8.47 9.37
C LYS A 153 -20.77 8.93 8.93
N VAL A 154 -20.17 8.20 8.02
CA VAL A 154 -18.76 8.34 7.66
C VAL A 154 -18.58 9.08 6.35
N LEU A 155 -19.32 8.66 5.32
CA LEU A 155 -19.27 9.28 4.00
C LEU A 155 -19.95 10.65 4.03
N SER A 156 -19.58 11.51 3.09
CA SER A 156 -20.26 12.78 2.93
C SER A 156 -21.75 12.56 2.59
N LYS A 157 -22.63 13.49 2.95
CA LYS A 157 -24.08 13.39 2.63
C LYS A 157 -24.35 13.27 1.13
N SER A 158 -23.45 13.76 0.27
CA SER A 158 -23.58 13.62 -1.18
C SER A 158 -22.85 12.41 -1.73
N ALA A 159 -22.08 11.69 -0.92
CA ALA A 159 -21.18 10.64 -1.40
C ALA A 159 -21.90 9.59 -2.24
N PRO A 160 -23.07 9.03 -1.88
CA PRO A 160 -23.73 8.04 -2.73
C PRO A 160 -24.00 8.56 -4.15
N LYS A 161 -24.51 9.79 -4.25
CA LYS A 161 -24.76 10.44 -5.53
C LYS A 161 -23.48 10.72 -6.31
N GLU A 162 -22.42 11.17 -5.63
CA GLU A 162 -21.13 11.42 -6.29
C GLU A 162 -20.52 10.11 -6.80
N ILE A 163 -20.59 9.03 -6.01
CA ILE A 163 -20.12 7.70 -6.40
C ILE A 163 -20.88 7.20 -7.63
N ASP A 164 -22.21 7.26 -7.61
CA ASP A 164 -23.03 6.85 -8.76
C ASP A 164 -22.72 7.67 -10.01
N CYS A 165 -22.53 8.99 -9.88
CA CYS A 165 -22.08 9.82 -10.99
C CYS A 165 -20.68 9.43 -11.49
N MET A 166 -19.74 9.14 -10.58
CA MET A 166 -18.37 8.80 -10.96
C MET A 166 -18.30 7.50 -11.76
N VAL A 167 -19.07 6.50 -11.32
CA VAL A 167 -19.19 5.19 -11.97
C VAL A 167 -19.97 5.29 -13.27
N LYS A 168 -21.02 6.12 -13.35
CA LYS A 168 -21.77 6.35 -14.59
C LYS A 168 -20.89 7.01 -15.66
N TYR A 169 -20.07 7.99 -15.28
CA TYR A 169 -19.24 8.78 -16.20
C TYR A 169 -17.74 8.45 -16.05
N LYS A 170 -17.36 7.17 -16.21
CA LYS A 170 -16.01 6.66 -15.90
C LYS A 170 -14.88 7.45 -16.54
N GLU A 171 -14.95 7.71 -17.84
CA GLU A 171 -13.88 8.42 -18.54
C GLU A 171 -13.70 9.86 -18.08
N ARG A 172 -14.83 10.56 -17.85
CA ARG A 172 -14.80 11.89 -17.26
C ARG A 172 -14.20 11.85 -15.86
N SER A 173 -14.53 10.84 -15.06
CA SER A 173 -13.99 10.66 -13.72
C SER A 173 -12.48 10.42 -13.76
N ARG A 174 -11.98 9.56 -14.66
CA ARG A 174 -10.54 9.34 -14.90
C ARG A 174 -9.85 10.64 -15.27
N TYR A 175 -10.43 11.43 -16.18
CA TYR A 175 -9.89 12.74 -16.55
C TYR A 175 -9.80 13.69 -15.34
N VAL A 176 -10.83 13.75 -14.49
CA VAL A 176 -10.83 14.60 -13.29
C VAL A 176 -9.76 14.14 -12.30
N PHE A 177 -9.67 12.84 -12.02
CA PHE A 177 -8.61 12.30 -11.17
C PHE A 177 -7.22 12.65 -11.70
N HIS A 178 -6.93 12.31 -12.97
CA HIS A 178 -5.65 12.58 -13.59
C HIS A 178 -5.31 14.09 -13.55
N THR A 179 -6.28 14.97 -13.77
CA THR A 179 -6.08 16.42 -13.69
C THR A 179 -5.68 16.85 -12.27
N ARG A 180 -6.40 16.37 -11.24
CA ARG A 180 -6.10 16.69 -9.84
C ARG A 180 -4.74 16.14 -9.41
N MET A 181 -4.47 14.88 -9.75
CA MET A 181 -3.22 14.20 -9.43
C MET A 181 -2.03 14.90 -10.08
N LYS A 182 -2.07 15.14 -11.39
CA LYS A 182 -1.02 15.88 -12.11
C LYS A 182 -0.77 17.26 -11.52
N THR A 183 -1.85 18.00 -11.24
CA THR A 183 -1.77 19.32 -10.60
C THR A 183 -1.01 19.28 -9.28
N LEU A 184 -1.21 18.23 -8.47
CA LEU A 184 -0.56 18.09 -7.18
C LEU A 184 0.88 17.56 -7.31
N CYS A 185 1.15 16.62 -8.22
CA CYS A 185 2.52 16.18 -8.54
C CYS A 185 3.41 17.35 -8.98
N ASP A 186 2.89 18.26 -9.82
CA ASP A 186 3.64 19.42 -10.29
C ASP A 186 3.88 20.48 -9.18
N ASN A 187 3.12 20.39 -8.09
CA ASN A 187 3.06 21.39 -7.01
C ASN A 187 3.82 20.98 -5.74
N ILE A 188 3.94 19.68 -5.48
CA ILE A 188 4.50 19.13 -4.25
C ILE A 188 5.76 18.34 -4.58
N LYS A 189 6.87 18.72 -3.97
CA LYS A 189 8.11 17.96 -3.97
C LYS A 189 8.55 17.70 -2.54
N ILE A 190 8.93 16.46 -2.27
CA ILE A 190 9.47 16.06 -0.98
C ILE A 190 10.89 15.58 -1.25
N ASN A 191 11.88 16.29 -0.73
CA ASN A 191 13.26 15.84 -0.80
C ASN A 191 13.58 15.18 0.53
N TYR A 192 13.77 13.88 0.48
CA TYR A 192 14.11 13.05 1.62
C TYR A 192 15.48 12.42 1.39
N THR A 193 16.32 12.44 2.42
CA THR A 193 17.66 11.83 2.41
C THR A 193 17.80 10.97 3.65
N PHE A 194 18.09 9.68 3.44
CA PHE A 194 18.30 8.73 4.54
C PHE A 194 19.76 8.78 5.00
N PRO A 195 20.07 8.61 6.30
CA PRO A 195 21.44 8.52 6.79
C PRO A 195 22.22 7.43 6.06
N GLY A 196 23.40 7.77 5.53
CA GLY A 196 24.25 6.84 4.79
C GLY A 196 24.02 6.77 3.28
N GLU A 197 22.98 7.41 2.73
CA GLU A 197 22.86 7.62 1.27
C GLU A 197 23.72 8.81 0.81
N ASP A 198 23.94 9.79 1.69
CA ASP A 198 24.80 10.96 1.46
C ASP A 198 25.96 10.95 2.45
N VAL A 199 27.19 11.13 1.96
CA VAL A 199 28.46 11.02 2.73
C VAL A 199 28.53 12.05 3.87
N SER A 200 27.68 13.08 3.85
CA SER A 200 27.68 14.20 4.79
C SER A 200 26.50 14.25 5.78
N ALA A 201 25.57 13.30 5.76
CA ALA A 201 24.35 13.38 6.56
C ALA A 201 24.27 12.30 7.67
N ASP A 202 24.59 12.70 8.90
CA ASP A 202 24.45 11.84 10.10
C ASP A 202 22.99 11.66 10.55
N THR A 203 22.05 12.46 10.01
CA THR A 203 20.63 12.43 10.40
C THR A 203 19.70 12.55 9.20
N PRO A 204 18.53 11.90 9.21
CA PRO A 204 17.60 11.97 8.08
C PRO A 204 17.06 13.39 7.93
N ASN A 205 17.09 13.91 6.71
CA ASN A 205 16.57 15.24 6.41
C ASN A 205 15.41 15.13 5.42
N CYS A 206 14.33 15.85 5.73
CA CYS A 206 13.13 15.93 4.90
C CYS A 206 12.74 17.39 4.71
N THR A 207 12.65 17.82 3.45
CA THR A 207 12.16 19.14 3.08
C THR A 207 10.91 19.02 2.21
N PHE A 208 9.93 19.89 2.47
CA PHE A 208 8.69 19.99 1.69
C PHE A 208 8.72 21.26 0.86
N ASP A 209 8.85 21.12 -0.45
CA ASP A 209 8.70 22.21 -1.42
C ASP A 209 7.28 22.17 -1.99
N ILE A 210 6.43 23.06 -1.47
CA ILE A 210 5.04 23.23 -1.90
C ILE A 210 4.94 24.61 -2.56
N ARG A 211 4.89 24.63 -3.90
CA ARG A 211 4.90 25.88 -4.67
C ARG A 211 3.68 26.74 -4.41
N TYR A 212 2.50 26.11 -4.36
CA TYR A 212 1.22 26.77 -4.17
C TYR A 212 0.40 26.03 -3.12
N PRO A 213 0.35 26.51 -1.87
CA PRO A 213 -0.55 25.97 -0.87
C PRO A 213 -2.00 26.30 -1.24
N PHE A 214 -2.81 25.26 -1.48
CA PHE A 214 -4.24 25.43 -1.70
C PHE A 214 -4.96 25.56 -0.35
N SER A 215 -5.93 26.47 -0.28
CA SER A 215 -6.78 26.57 0.92
C SER A 215 -7.44 25.22 1.22
N ILE A 216 -7.35 24.76 2.46
CA ILE A 216 -7.92 23.48 2.93
C ILE A 216 -9.44 23.37 2.74
N LYS A 217 -10.13 24.50 2.53
CA LYS A 217 -11.58 24.52 2.23
C LYS A 217 -11.87 24.08 0.79
N THR A 218 -10.88 24.16 -0.10
CA THR A 218 -11.02 23.78 -1.51
C THR A 218 -10.80 22.29 -1.72
N VAL A 219 -11.30 21.76 -2.84
CA VAL A 219 -11.10 20.36 -3.23
C VAL A 219 -9.61 20.03 -3.37
N LEU A 220 -8.85 20.87 -4.09
CA LEU A 220 -7.40 20.66 -4.26
C LEU A 220 -6.63 20.78 -2.94
N GLY A 221 -7.03 21.67 -2.03
CA GLY A 221 -6.41 21.75 -0.70
C GLY A 221 -6.67 20.51 0.16
N GLN A 222 -7.86 19.92 0.05
CA GLN A 222 -8.15 18.63 0.71
C GLN A 222 -7.36 17.48 0.08
N CYS A 223 -7.24 17.45 -1.25
CA CYS A 223 -6.42 16.45 -1.95
C CYS A 223 -4.93 16.60 -1.60
N GLN A 224 -4.43 17.84 -1.54
CA GLN A 224 -3.06 18.17 -1.13
C GLN A 224 -2.79 17.69 0.31
N LEU A 225 -3.73 17.94 1.23
CA LEU A 225 -3.62 17.47 2.59
C LEU A 225 -3.57 15.94 2.63
N ASN A 226 -4.47 15.25 1.93
CA ASN A 226 -4.48 13.79 1.86
C ASN A 226 -3.16 13.22 1.33
N LEU A 227 -2.65 13.77 0.21
CA LEU A 227 -1.42 13.32 -0.43
C LEU A 227 -0.19 13.54 0.47
N THR A 228 -0.04 14.74 1.03
CA THR A 228 1.09 15.03 1.93
C THR A 228 1.04 14.22 3.23
N SER A 229 -0.17 13.92 3.75
CA SER A 229 -0.35 13.01 4.88
C SER A 229 0.07 11.58 4.55
N TYR A 230 -0.28 11.08 3.36
CA TYR A 230 0.18 9.76 2.92
C TYR A 230 1.71 9.71 2.86
N GLN A 231 2.33 10.68 2.17
CA GLN A 231 3.78 10.70 1.98
C GLN A 231 4.55 10.84 3.31
N LEU A 232 4.11 11.73 4.20
CA LEU A 232 4.71 11.82 5.54
C LEU A 232 4.51 10.53 6.34
N GLY A 233 3.36 9.88 6.18
CA GLY A 233 3.08 8.57 6.75
C GLY A 233 4.07 7.50 6.29
N LYS A 234 4.28 7.35 4.99
CA LYS A 234 5.25 6.38 4.43
C LYS A 234 6.69 6.69 4.84
N LEU A 235 7.08 7.97 4.90
CA LEU A 235 8.40 8.37 5.42
C LEU A 235 8.60 7.88 6.86
N ARG A 236 7.59 8.04 7.71
CA ARG A 236 7.64 7.54 9.08
C ARG A 236 7.77 6.02 9.12
N GLU A 237 7.01 5.28 8.32
CA GLU A 237 7.14 3.81 8.26
C GLU A 237 8.53 3.37 7.82
N LYS A 238 9.13 4.05 6.83
CA LYS A 238 10.51 3.81 6.37
C LYS A 238 11.51 4.04 7.51
N GLU A 239 11.34 5.11 8.29
CA GLU A 239 12.20 5.38 9.45
C GLU A 239 11.99 4.40 10.60
N GLU A 240 10.75 3.97 10.87
CA GLU A 240 10.43 2.97 11.91
C GLU A 240 11.12 1.62 11.67
N GLN A 241 11.46 1.29 10.42
CA GLN A 241 12.18 0.07 10.06
C GLN A 241 13.69 0.13 10.37
N HIS A 242 14.28 1.34 10.44
CA HIS A 242 15.74 1.51 10.43
C HIS A 242 16.29 2.34 11.59
N LEU A 243 15.43 3.12 12.27
CA LEU A 243 15.85 4.07 13.31
C LEU A 243 15.18 3.76 14.66
N PRO A 244 15.84 4.12 15.78
CA PRO A 244 15.23 4.00 17.10
C PRO A 244 13.94 4.83 17.23
N THR A 245 12.93 4.29 17.93
CA THR A 245 11.60 4.91 18.11
C THR A 245 11.64 6.37 18.57
N LYS A 246 12.60 6.73 19.42
CA LYS A 246 12.78 8.11 19.89
C LYS A 246 13.17 9.05 18.73
N MET A 247 14.13 8.66 17.90
CA MET A 247 14.57 9.44 16.75
C MET A 247 13.45 9.60 15.72
N VAL A 248 12.73 8.51 15.41
CA VAL A 248 11.57 8.56 14.51
C VAL A 248 10.54 9.59 15.00
N ARG A 249 10.23 9.59 16.30
CA ARG A 249 9.28 10.53 16.88
C ARG A 249 9.75 11.97 16.75
N ASP A 250 11.02 12.24 17.03
CA ASP A 250 11.62 13.57 16.97
C ASP A 250 11.67 14.08 15.52
N ASN A 251 12.08 13.23 14.57
CA ASN A 251 12.06 13.53 13.13
C ASN A 251 10.65 13.81 12.64
N TYR A 252 9.69 12.95 12.95
CA TYR A 252 8.29 13.13 12.57
C TYR A 252 7.71 14.45 13.12
N ALA A 253 8.09 14.87 14.34
CA ALA A 253 7.71 16.17 14.90
C ALA A 253 8.31 17.36 14.12
N LYS A 254 9.57 17.26 13.69
CA LYS A 254 10.23 18.25 12.82
C LYS A 254 9.53 18.33 11.47
N TYR A 255 9.28 17.19 10.83
CA TYR A 255 8.64 17.11 9.51
C TYR A 255 7.22 17.64 9.54
N HIS A 256 6.42 17.27 10.55
CA HIS A 256 5.09 17.82 10.75
C HIS A 256 5.12 19.35 10.90
N SER A 257 6.07 19.88 11.68
CA SER A 257 6.20 21.33 11.89
C SER A 257 6.58 22.06 10.60
N SER A 258 7.46 21.47 9.79
CA SER A 258 7.82 21.98 8.47
C SER A 258 6.63 21.98 7.51
N LEU A 259 5.96 20.83 7.36
CA LEU A 259 4.79 20.67 6.51
C LEU A 259 3.63 21.59 6.92
N LYS A 260 3.41 21.77 8.22
CA LYS A 260 2.39 22.68 8.76
C LYS A 260 2.61 24.12 8.28
N LYS A 261 3.87 24.58 8.22
CA LYS A 261 4.23 25.89 7.67
C LYS A 261 3.98 25.93 6.16
N CYS A 262 4.43 24.92 5.42
CA CYS A 262 4.27 24.87 3.96
C CYS A 262 2.79 24.79 3.51
N LEU A 263 1.90 24.19 4.32
CA LEU A 263 0.47 24.10 4.02
C LEU A 263 -0.36 25.31 4.50
N ASP A 264 0.26 26.26 5.20
CA ASP A 264 -0.43 27.39 5.86
C ASP A 264 -1.68 26.95 6.66
N ASN A 265 -1.52 25.86 7.45
CA ASN A 265 -2.63 25.27 8.19
C ASN A 265 -2.38 25.28 9.71
N PRO A 266 -2.80 26.35 10.42
CA PRO A 266 -2.54 26.47 11.85
C PRO A 266 -3.27 25.42 12.69
N THR A 267 -4.38 24.87 12.19
CA THR A 267 -5.25 23.90 12.91
C THR A 267 -4.71 22.47 12.92
N LEU A 268 -3.60 22.20 12.22
CA LEU A 268 -2.98 20.88 12.20
C LEU A 268 -2.26 20.61 13.52
N THR A 269 -2.86 19.76 14.36
CA THR A 269 -2.27 19.31 15.63
C THR A 269 -1.48 18.02 15.42
N PHE A 270 -0.32 17.90 16.08
CA PHE A 270 0.59 16.78 15.89
C PHE A 270 -0.05 15.40 16.16
N GLY A 271 -0.69 15.23 17.32
CA GLY A 271 -1.28 13.96 17.71
C GLY A 271 -2.43 13.51 16.80
N GLY A 272 -3.33 14.43 16.44
CA GLY A 272 -4.41 14.15 15.51
C GLY A 272 -3.92 13.84 14.10
N TYR A 273 -2.82 14.50 13.68
CA TYR A 273 -2.22 14.29 12.37
C TYR A 273 -1.51 12.93 12.24
N ALA A 274 -0.81 12.48 13.29
CA ALA A 274 -0.18 11.16 13.30
C ALA A 274 -1.20 10.02 13.08
N ARG A 275 -2.34 10.07 13.78
CA ARG A 275 -3.44 9.11 13.58
C ARG A 275 -3.97 9.20 12.14
N TYR A 276 -4.17 10.40 11.64
CA TYR A 276 -4.69 10.62 10.29
C TYR A 276 -3.77 10.07 9.19
N CYS A 277 -2.45 10.23 9.32
CA CYS A 277 -1.48 9.64 8.38
C CYS A 277 -1.59 8.11 8.34
N LYS A 278 -1.65 7.45 9.51
CA LYS A 278 -1.83 5.98 9.59
C LYS A 278 -3.10 5.50 8.91
N ILE A 279 -4.21 6.21 9.12
CA ILE A 279 -5.49 5.89 8.48
C ILE A 279 -5.39 6.03 6.96
N ILE A 280 -4.75 7.09 6.48
CA ILE A 280 -4.57 7.33 5.05
C ILE A 280 -3.70 6.25 4.40
N ILE A 281 -2.61 5.82 5.03
CA ILE A 281 -1.76 4.73 4.53
C ILE A 281 -2.61 3.47 4.34
N ASN A 282 -3.36 3.07 5.37
CA ASN A 282 -4.21 1.88 5.31
C ASN A 282 -5.28 1.98 4.20
N VAL A 283 -5.90 3.15 3.99
CA VAL A 283 -6.80 3.35 2.84
C VAL A 283 -6.08 3.12 1.52
N VAL A 284 -4.90 3.70 1.35
CA VAL A 284 -4.17 3.61 0.08
C VAL A 284 -3.67 2.20 -0.18
N GLU A 285 -3.21 1.50 0.84
CA GLU A 285 -2.75 0.11 0.71
C GLU A 285 -3.89 -0.85 0.37
N ARG A 286 -5.13 -0.55 0.81
CA ARG A 286 -6.30 -1.38 0.51
C ARG A 286 -6.97 -1.04 -0.81
N LEU A 287 -7.16 0.25 -1.10
CA LEU A 287 -7.96 0.72 -2.24
C LEU A 287 -7.11 1.23 -3.41
N GLY A 288 -5.84 1.54 -3.19
CA GLY A 288 -5.03 2.28 -4.15
C GLY A 288 -5.11 3.80 -3.92
N VAL A 289 -4.66 4.59 -4.90
CA VAL A 289 -4.33 6.00 -4.69
C VAL A 289 -5.51 6.96 -4.88
N TYR A 290 -6.50 6.58 -5.69
CA TYR A 290 -7.64 7.42 -6.03
C TYR A 290 -8.40 8.00 -4.82
N PRO A 291 -8.48 7.34 -3.63
CA PRO A 291 -9.23 7.88 -2.53
C PRO A 291 -8.69 9.20 -1.97
N LEU A 292 -7.43 9.51 -2.24
CA LEU A 292 -6.84 10.78 -1.83
C LEU A 292 -7.39 11.98 -2.63
N PHE A 293 -8.01 11.72 -3.80
CA PHE A 293 -8.31 12.74 -4.82
C PHE A 293 -9.81 13.00 -5.05
N PHE A 294 -10.68 12.46 -4.22
CA PHE A 294 -12.14 12.66 -4.27
C PHE A 294 -12.76 13.07 -2.91
N PRO A 295 -12.32 14.20 -2.31
CA PRO A 295 -12.81 14.64 -1.00
C PRO A 295 -14.33 14.86 -0.93
N GLU A 296 -15.01 14.93 -2.08
CA GLU A 296 -16.47 14.94 -2.17
C GLU A 296 -17.10 13.64 -1.64
N VAL A 297 -16.41 12.52 -1.75
CA VAL A 297 -16.81 11.20 -1.21
C VAL A 297 -16.20 11.03 0.19
N LEU A 298 -14.87 11.19 0.29
CA LEU A 298 -14.10 10.91 1.49
C LEU A 298 -13.22 12.11 1.88
N PRO A 299 -13.77 13.13 2.56
CA PRO A 299 -13.02 14.31 2.95
C PRO A 299 -12.03 14.01 4.09
N PRO A 300 -10.99 14.85 4.30
CA PRO A 300 -10.07 14.77 5.45
C PRO A 300 -10.76 14.61 6.82
N SER A 301 -11.91 15.25 6.99
CA SER A 301 -12.70 15.16 8.22
C SER A 301 -13.32 13.77 8.44
N ALA A 302 -13.63 13.03 7.38
CA ALA A 302 -14.15 11.66 7.46
C ALA A 302 -13.06 10.71 7.97
N PHE A 303 -11.87 10.74 7.36
CA PHE A 303 -10.72 9.96 7.82
C PHE A 303 -10.36 10.23 9.29
N LYS A 304 -10.43 11.49 9.74
CA LYS A 304 -10.12 11.86 11.13
C LYS A 304 -11.14 11.36 12.15
N LYS A 305 -12.41 11.21 11.74
CA LYS A 305 -13.52 10.81 12.63
C LYS A 305 -13.80 9.32 12.61
N MET A 306 -13.30 8.59 11.60
CA MET A 306 -13.64 7.18 11.43
C MET A 306 -13.10 6.34 12.59
N ALA A 307 -13.99 5.52 13.16
CA ALA A 307 -13.59 4.40 14.01
C ALA A 307 -12.99 3.30 13.13
N TYR A 308 -12.11 2.47 13.70
CA TYR A 308 -11.42 1.42 12.94
C TYR A 308 -12.39 0.36 12.41
N ASP A 309 -13.45 0.02 13.16
CA ASP A 309 -14.41 -1.02 12.76
C ASP A 309 -15.35 -0.57 11.63
N ASP A 310 -15.75 0.72 11.63
CA ASP A 310 -16.55 1.32 10.56
C ASP A 310 -15.76 1.45 9.25
N PHE A 311 -14.43 1.41 9.34
CA PHE A 311 -13.51 1.61 8.23
C PHE A 311 -13.57 0.48 7.22
N SER A 312 -13.55 -0.79 7.67
CA SER A 312 -13.54 -1.94 6.76
C SER A 312 -14.77 -1.97 5.83
N MET A 313 -15.96 -1.73 6.35
CA MET A 313 -17.19 -1.68 5.53
C MET A 313 -17.17 -0.56 4.49
N VAL A 314 -16.62 0.61 4.84
CA VAL A 314 -16.49 1.75 3.91
C VAL A 314 -15.50 1.39 2.81
N LEU A 315 -14.38 0.76 3.15
CA LEU A 315 -13.39 0.35 2.17
C LEU A 315 -13.95 -0.72 1.24
N GLU A 316 -14.60 -1.78 1.74
CA GLU A 316 -15.23 -2.81 0.90
C GLU A 316 -16.24 -2.20 -0.09
N TYR A 317 -17.10 -1.30 0.38
CA TYR A 317 -18.06 -0.60 -0.48
C TYR A 317 -17.38 0.26 -1.56
N LEU A 318 -16.31 0.98 -1.20
CA LEU A 318 -15.56 1.77 -2.17
C LEU A 318 -14.76 0.89 -3.14
N ASP A 319 -14.24 -0.24 -2.69
CA ASP A 319 -13.46 -1.16 -3.51
C ASP A 319 -14.31 -1.76 -4.62
N GLU A 320 -15.51 -2.23 -4.27
CA GLU A 320 -16.50 -2.78 -5.20
C GLU A 320 -16.88 -1.76 -6.29
N ARG A 321 -17.06 -0.49 -5.90
CA ARG A 321 -17.56 0.56 -6.79
C ARG A 321 -16.48 1.25 -7.62
N PHE A 322 -15.23 1.26 -7.15
CA PHE A 322 -14.15 2.01 -7.78
C PHE A 322 -12.97 1.14 -8.24
N SER A 323 -13.14 -0.17 -8.33
CA SER A 323 -12.13 -1.10 -8.85
C SER A 323 -11.56 -0.66 -10.21
N ASP A 324 -12.41 -0.14 -11.09
CA ASP A 324 -12.03 0.40 -12.41
C ASP A 324 -11.07 1.62 -12.37
N PHE A 325 -10.88 2.24 -11.20
CA PHE A 325 -10.01 3.41 -11.04
C PHE A 325 -8.69 3.09 -10.33
N LYS A 326 -8.44 1.82 -9.98
CA LYS A 326 -7.19 1.42 -9.31
C LYS A 326 -5.95 1.63 -10.17
N ASP A 327 -6.10 1.54 -11.48
CA ASP A 327 -5.03 1.62 -12.47
C ASP A 327 -4.63 3.06 -12.85
N ILE A 328 -5.37 4.08 -12.39
CA ILE A 328 -5.13 5.47 -12.83
C ILE A 328 -3.80 6.04 -12.32
N ALA A 329 -3.33 5.57 -11.17
CA ALA A 329 -2.08 6.00 -10.55
C ALA A 329 -1.66 5.05 -9.45
N ARG A 330 -0.35 5.00 -9.18
CA ARG A 330 0.26 4.24 -8.08
C ARG A 330 1.39 5.03 -7.44
N PHE A 331 1.80 4.60 -6.25
CA PHE A 331 3.05 5.07 -5.66
C PHE A 331 4.20 4.14 -6.05
N ASP A 332 5.39 4.68 -6.26
CA ASP A 332 6.63 3.89 -6.30
C ASP A 332 7.10 3.57 -4.87
N ASP A 333 8.19 2.80 -4.76
CA ASP A 333 8.79 2.41 -3.47
C ASP A 333 9.26 3.61 -2.64
N ASN A 334 9.47 4.76 -3.29
CA ASN A 334 9.87 6.01 -2.68
C ASN A 334 8.68 6.91 -2.31
N GLY A 335 7.44 6.47 -2.57
CA GLY A 335 6.22 7.24 -2.30
C GLY A 335 5.97 8.37 -3.30
N HIS A 336 6.59 8.36 -4.48
CA HIS A 336 6.27 9.25 -5.58
C HIS A 336 5.06 8.76 -6.35
N LEU A 337 4.15 9.68 -6.66
CA LEU A 337 2.94 9.38 -7.40
C LEU A 337 3.25 9.25 -8.91
N ILE A 338 3.11 8.05 -9.44
CA ILE A 338 3.20 7.73 -10.87
C ILE A 338 1.79 7.68 -11.46
N LEU A 339 1.54 8.48 -12.49
CA LEU A 339 0.27 8.49 -13.22
C LEU A 339 0.32 7.51 -14.39
N ALA A 340 -0.76 6.79 -14.65
CA ALA A 340 -0.89 6.00 -15.87
C ALA A 340 -0.94 6.90 -17.11
N GLU A 341 -0.44 6.38 -18.24
CA GLU A 341 -0.53 7.10 -19.51
C GLU A 341 -1.99 7.39 -19.88
N LYS A 342 -2.20 8.60 -20.41
CA LYS A 342 -3.52 9.21 -20.57
C LYS A 342 -4.38 8.40 -21.56
N ALA A 343 -5.34 7.64 -21.06
CA ALA A 343 -6.22 6.81 -21.91
C ALA A 343 -7.38 7.57 -22.59
N GLY A 344 -7.60 8.86 -22.31
CA GLY A 344 -8.79 9.59 -22.80
C GLY A 344 -8.48 10.93 -23.46
N SER A 345 -9.08 11.17 -24.64
CA SER A 345 -9.12 12.48 -25.30
C SER A 345 -9.95 13.47 -24.48
N SER A 346 -9.71 14.78 -24.61
CA SER A 346 -10.47 15.80 -23.86
C SER A 346 -11.86 16.10 -24.43
N ASP A 347 -12.26 15.41 -25.50
CA ASP A 347 -13.47 15.71 -26.28
C ASP A 347 -14.67 14.99 -25.68
N TYR A 348 -15.03 15.40 -24.46
CA TYR A 348 -16.32 15.03 -23.86
C TYR A 348 -17.26 16.22 -23.97
N SER A 349 -17.95 16.29 -25.10
CA SER A 349 -19.01 17.24 -25.37
C SER A 349 -20.38 16.62 -25.07
N ASP A 350 -20.63 16.13 -23.85
CA ASP A 350 -22.03 15.80 -23.51
C ASP A 350 -22.40 15.74 -22.02
N GLU A 351 -23.69 16.03 -21.83
CA GLU A 351 -24.61 15.69 -20.74
C GLU A 351 -24.78 16.60 -19.50
N SER A 352 -25.98 17.17 -19.43
CA SER A 352 -26.56 18.03 -18.39
C SER A 352 -26.44 17.48 -16.96
N ASP A 353 -26.41 16.15 -16.78
CA ASP A 353 -26.35 15.52 -15.47
C ASP A 353 -24.94 15.49 -14.85
N ALA A 354 -23.88 15.47 -15.67
CA ALA A 354 -22.50 15.60 -15.18
C ALA A 354 -22.28 16.95 -14.48
N TYR A 355 -23.04 17.98 -14.88
CA TYR A 355 -23.06 19.28 -14.23
C TYR A 355 -23.75 19.30 -12.87
N ARG A 356 -24.36 18.20 -12.40
CA ARG A 356 -24.94 18.12 -11.05
C ARG A 356 -23.98 17.52 -10.03
N SER A 357 -23.02 16.69 -10.45
CA SER A 357 -21.95 16.19 -9.56
C SER A 357 -20.99 17.30 -9.17
N ARG A 358 -20.54 17.33 -7.91
CA ARG A 358 -19.48 18.23 -7.46
C ARG A 358 -18.12 17.76 -7.94
N PHE A 359 -17.89 16.44 -7.98
CA PHE A 359 -16.67 15.86 -8.47
C PHE A 359 -16.44 16.14 -9.97
N LEU A 360 -17.46 15.86 -10.80
CA LEU A 360 -17.38 16.01 -12.26
C LEU A 360 -17.44 17.47 -12.74
N ARG A 361 -17.98 18.38 -11.92
CA ARG A 361 -17.86 19.84 -12.08
C ARG A 361 -16.43 20.28 -11.78
N ASN A 362 -15.49 19.83 -12.61
CA ASN A 362 -14.10 20.20 -12.48
C ASN A 362 -13.89 21.65 -12.94
N LYS A 363 -14.29 22.61 -12.10
CA LYS A 363 -13.95 24.03 -12.23
C LYS A 363 -12.51 24.28 -11.78
N CYS A 364 -11.57 23.39 -12.10
CA CYS A 364 -10.14 23.69 -11.98
C CYS A 364 -9.80 24.76 -13.02
N ASN A 365 -10.16 26.01 -12.75
CA ASN A 365 -9.76 27.20 -13.50
C ASN A 365 -8.27 27.50 -13.25
N TYR A 366 -7.41 26.52 -13.54
CA TYR A 366 -5.97 26.59 -13.28
C TYR A 366 -5.31 27.71 -14.11
N ARG A 367 -5.84 27.98 -15.31
CA ARG A 367 -5.39 29.07 -16.18
C ARG A 367 -5.51 30.48 -15.57
N LYS A 368 -6.38 30.71 -14.58
CA LYS A 368 -6.54 32.03 -13.97
C LYS A 368 -5.56 32.29 -12.81
N GLN A 369 -5.05 31.26 -12.15
CA GLN A 369 -4.10 31.43 -11.02
C GLN A 369 -2.67 31.69 -11.49
N ARG A 370 -2.24 31.12 -12.62
CA ARG A 370 -0.92 31.40 -13.22
C ARG A 370 -0.70 32.84 -13.69
N LYS A 371 -1.76 33.64 -13.85
CA LYS A 371 -1.66 35.04 -14.31
C LYS A 371 -1.55 36.07 -13.16
N ARG A 372 -1.47 35.63 -11.91
CA ARG A 372 -1.39 36.51 -10.73
C ARG A 372 -0.04 36.43 -9.99
N ILE A 373 0.96 35.84 -10.63
CA ILE A 373 2.36 35.80 -10.24
C ILE A 373 3.12 36.27 -11.47
#